data_AF-A0A1V6GT87-F1
#
_entry.id   AF-A0A1V6GT87-F1
#
_cell.length_a   1.000
_cell.length_b   1.000
_cell.length_c   1.000
_cell.angle_alpha   90.00
_cell.angle_beta   90.00
_cell.angle_gamma   90.00
#
_symmetry.space_group_name_H-M   'P 1'
#
loop_
_entity.id
_entity.type
_entity.pdbx_description
1 polymer ?
#
loop_
_entity_poly.entity_id
_entity_poly.type
_entity_poly.pdbx_seq_one_letter_code
_entity_poly.pdbx_strand_id
1 'polypeptide(L)'
;MVTDRLSLVAAQTGTVARLCGLFGAGYLPYEYDGLGEMPSLAEMTACALSVLSRDPDGFFLMVEGGLIDIACHGNDLPRCVAETLAFDRAVEVCATWAHGREDTLILVVADHETGGLSVVRDAGPGLLPEVNWSTSGHTGEPVALFGWGVNAEWVTGASDNTHVAGLMRRRVPLPGEALSITRTSDDQLQAVWAALSGTVYRIEQSAALRPAAWQTREIVTAVTSRVTLNHVFGTEPSRGFFRMVPMAQ
;
A
#
# COMPACT_ATOMS: atom_id res chain seq x y z
N MET A 1 21.15 -6.10 17.36
CA MET A 1 21.59 -4.90 16.63
C MET A 1 22.54 -5.37 15.54
N VAL A 2 22.41 -4.84 14.33
CA VAL A 2 23.28 -5.14 13.17
C VAL A 2 23.85 -3.83 12.64
N THR A 3 25.09 -3.83 12.17
CA THR A 3 25.82 -2.61 11.81
C THR A 3 26.52 -2.68 10.47
N ASP A 4 26.39 -3.81 9.77
CA ASP A 4 26.95 -4.05 8.45
C ASP A 4 26.01 -4.90 7.61
N ARG A 5 26.29 -4.99 6.30
CA ARG A 5 25.49 -5.76 5.35
C ARG A 5 25.48 -7.26 5.68
N LEU A 6 26.60 -7.82 6.11
CA LEU A 6 26.72 -9.25 6.38
C LEU A 6 25.79 -9.67 7.53
N SER A 7 25.80 -8.92 8.62
CA SER A 7 24.96 -9.16 9.80
C SER A 7 23.48 -8.89 9.51
N LEU A 8 23.14 -7.94 8.63
CA LEU A 8 21.77 -7.75 8.14
C LEU A 8 21.27 -8.99 7.37
N VAL A 9 22.06 -9.48 6.40
CA VAL A 9 21.70 -10.66 5.59
C VAL A 9 21.55 -11.91 6.48
N ALA A 10 22.42 -12.07 7.48
CA ALA A 10 22.27 -13.14 8.47
C ALA A 10 20.97 -12.99 9.28
N ALA A 11 20.60 -11.78 9.67
CA ALA A 11 19.37 -11.52 10.41
C ALA A 11 18.09 -11.79 9.60
N GLN A 12 18.11 -11.58 8.29
CA GLN A 12 16.97 -11.84 7.39
C GLN A 12 16.50 -13.30 7.44
N THR A 13 17.43 -14.25 7.54
CA THR A 13 17.11 -15.69 7.64
C THR A 13 16.96 -16.18 9.08
N GLY A 14 17.26 -15.32 10.06
CA GLY A 14 17.17 -15.64 11.49
C GLY A 14 15.75 -15.51 12.05
N THR A 15 15.56 -15.93 13.31
CA THR A 15 14.26 -15.96 13.98
C THR A 15 14.06 -14.81 14.98
N VAL A 16 14.79 -13.69 14.81
CA VAL A 16 14.68 -12.54 15.72
C VAL A 16 13.28 -11.92 15.65
N ALA A 17 12.74 -11.55 16.82
CA ALA A 17 11.44 -10.88 16.91
C ALA A 17 11.54 -9.36 16.74
N ARG A 18 12.73 -8.79 16.99
CA ARG A 18 13.01 -7.35 16.86
C ARG A 18 14.41 -7.17 16.28
N LEU A 19 14.55 -6.22 15.37
CA LEU A 19 15.82 -5.90 14.73
C LEU A 19 16.03 -4.38 14.75
N CYS A 20 17.26 -3.98 15.04
CA CYS A 20 17.71 -2.59 14.92
C CYS A 20 19.00 -2.62 14.10
N GLY A 21 18.97 -1.97 12.94
CA GLY A 21 20.11 -1.83 12.03
C GLY A 21 20.57 -0.38 11.98
N LEU A 22 21.83 -0.12 12.30
CA LEU A 22 22.44 1.21 12.27
C LEU A 22 23.79 1.10 11.54
N PHE A 23 23.83 1.44 10.25
CA PHE A 23 24.96 1.14 9.37
C PHE A 23 25.94 2.29 9.16
N GLY A 24 25.52 3.53 9.43
CA GLY A 24 26.33 4.74 9.27
C GLY A 24 26.42 5.55 10.56
N ALA A 25 27.48 6.37 10.68
CA ALA A 25 27.59 7.39 11.73
C ALA A 25 26.69 8.63 11.45
N GLY A 26 26.14 8.71 10.24
CA GLY A 26 25.19 9.71 9.77
C GLY A 26 24.39 9.11 8.61
N TYR A 27 24.29 9.83 7.49
CA TYR A 27 23.71 9.27 6.28
C TYR A 27 24.51 8.07 5.74
N LEU A 28 23.83 7.18 5.04
CA LEU A 28 24.48 6.17 4.20
C LEU A 28 25.21 6.88 3.03
N PRO A 29 26.24 6.26 2.44
CA PRO A 29 26.82 6.74 1.19
C PRO A 29 25.78 6.67 0.07
N TYR A 30 25.95 7.52 -0.94
CA TYR A 30 25.16 7.42 -2.16
C TYR A 30 25.43 6.10 -2.89
N GLU A 31 24.40 5.53 -3.48
CA GLU A 31 24.46 4.35 -4.36
C GLU A 31 25.41 4.60 -5.54
N TYR A 32 25.43 5.82 -6.08
CA TYR A 32 26.37 6.22 -7.14
C TYR A 32 27.84 6.16 -6.70
N ASP A 33 28.12 6.54 -5.46
CA ASP A 33 29.48 6.61 -4.91
C ASP A 33 29.98 5.23 -4.44
N GLY A 34 29.08 4.27 -4.29
CA GLY A 34 29.34 2.90 -3.85
C GLY A 34 29.11 2.70 -2.35
N LEU A 35 28.41 1.62 -2.01
CA LEU A 35 27.97 1.35 -0.63
C LEU A 35 29.04 0.73 0.28
N GLY A 36 30.12 0.19 -0.29
CA GLY A 36 31.12 -0.58 0.46
C GLY A 36 30.48 -1.77 1.19
N GLU A 37 30.65 -1.83 2.51
CA GLU A 37 30.09 -2.88 3.39
C GLU A 37 28.67 -2.56 3.90
N MET A 38 28.06 -1.46 3.45
CA MET A 38 26.72 -1.06 3.86
C MET A 38 25.65 -1.75 3.00
N PRO A 39 24.49 -2.07 3.57
CA PRO A 39 23.40 -2.66 2.80
C PRO A 39 22.71 -1.62 1.91
N SER A 40 22.24 -2.06 0.76
CA SER A 40 21.33 -1.29 -0.10
C SER A 40 19.95 -1.10 0.54
N LEU A 41 19.20 -0.11 0.07
CA LEU A 41 17.82 0.11 0.51
C LEU A 41 16.92 -1.11 0.24
N ALA A 42 17.13 -1.80 -0.88
CA ALA A 42 16.42 -3.02 -1.23
C ALA A 42 16.72 -4.18 -0.25
N GLU A 43 17.98 -4.35 0.16
CA GLU A 43 18.35 -5.37 1.16
C GLU A 43 17.78 -5.07 2.54
N MET A 44 17.81 -3.80 2.97
CA MET A 44 17.16 -3.37 4.22
C MET A 44 15.65 -3.64 4.18
N THR A 45 15.01 -3.35 3.05
CA THR A 45 13.58 -3.59 2.82
C THR A 45 13.24 -5.08 2.89
N ALA A 46 13.99 -5.92 2.19
CA ALA A 46 13.79 -7.37 2.21
C ALA A 46 13.96 -7.96 3.63
N CYS A 47 14.96 -7.49 4.38
CA CYS A 47 15.16 -7.89 5.77
C CYS A 47 13.99 -7.43 6.67
N ALA A 48 13.55 -6.18 6.55
CA ALA A 48 12.42 -5.67 7.32
C ALA A 48 11.14 -6.48 7.07
N LEU A 49 10.82 -6.77 5.81
CA LEU A 49 9.68 -7.62 5.44
C LEU A 49 9.82 -9.03 6.04
N SER A 50 11.01 -9.63 6.03
CA SER A 50 11.24 -10.97 6.59
C SER A 50 10.96 -11.05 8.09
N VAL A 51 11.18 -9.96 8.83
CA VAL A 51 10.96 -9.88 10.29
C VAL A 51 9.51 -9.52 10.59
N LEU A 52 8.98 -8.47 9.96
CA LEU A 52 7.65 -7.92 10.26
C LEU A 52 6.51 -8.84 9.81
N SER A 53 6.67 -9.54 8.69
CA SER A 53 5.62 -10.43 8.13
C SER A 53 5.29 -11.66 8.99
N ARG A 54 6.02 -11.87 10.08
CA ARG A 54 5.79 -12.96 11.04
C ARG A 54 4.66 -12.65 12.02
N ASP A 55 4.28 -11.38 12.15
CA ASP A 55 3.17 -10.98 13.01
C ASP A 55 1.83 -11.31 12.32
N PRO A 56 1.00 -12.21 12.87
CA PRO A 56 -0.28 -12.57 12.27
C PRO A 56 -1.30 -11.43 12.29
N ASP A 57 -1.11 -10.40 13.13
CA ASP A 57 -1.99 -9.23 13.18
C ASP A 57 -1.63 -8.19 12.10
N GLY A 58 -0.57 -8.43 11.33
CA GLY A 58 -0.06 -7.56 10.28
C GLY A 58 0.97 -6.55 10.78
N PHE A 59 1.40 -5.65 9.89
CA PHE A 59 2.43 -4.66 10.20
C PHE A 59 2.29 -3.39 9.37
N PHE A 60 2.97 -2.34 9.82
CA PHE A 60 3.25 -1.15 9.04
C PHE A 60 4.75 -1.09 8.75
N LEU A 61 5.11 -0.75 7.51
CA LEU A 61 6.48 -0.54 7.08
C LEU A 61 6.58 0.77 6.32
N MET A 62 7.54 1.60 6.70
CA MET A 62 7.96 2.80 5.97
C MET A 62 9.36 2.57 5.42
N VAL A 63 9.53 2.82 4.12
CA VAL A 63 10.81 2.74 3.42
C VAL A 63 11.03 4.10 2.76
N GLU A 64 12.19 4.71 2.99
CA GLU A 64 12.50 6.08 2.57
C GLU A 64 13.77 6.11 1.72
N GLY A 65 13.67 6.63 0.50
CA GLY A 65 14.81 6.98 -0.35
C GLY A 65 15.36 8.37 -0.03
N GLY A 66 15.76 8.63 1.22
CA GLY A 66 16.00 9.99 1.71
C GLY A 66 17.18 10.73 1.06
N LEU A 67 18.13 10.01 0.45
CA LEU A 67 19.26 10.63 -0.26
C LEU A 67 18.88 11.24 -1.61
N ILE A 68 17.70 10.94 -2.16
CA ILE A 68 17.17 11.58 -3.36
C ILE A 68 17.09 13.10 -3.13
N ASP A 69 16.52 13.51 -2.00
CA ASP A 69 16.37 14.92 -1.63
C ASP A 69 17.73 15.63 -1.49
N ILE A 70 18.69 15.00 -0.81
CA ILE A 70 20.03 15.56 -0.61
C ILE A 70 20.76 15.72 -1.94
N ALA A 71 20.64 14.75 -2.85
CA ALA A 71 21.21 14.85 -4.20
C ALA A 71 20.56 15.99 -5.00
N CYS A 72 19.24 16.15 -4.91
CA CYS A 72 18.51 17.24 -5.55
C CYS A 72 18.88 18.61 -4.99
N HIS A 73 19.06 18.77 -3.67
CA HIS A 73 19.59 20.00 -3.08
C HIS A 73 20.97 20.38 -3.64
N GLY A 74 21.80 19.38 -3.96
CA GLY A 74 23.09 19.55 -4.61
C GLY A 74 23.02 19.76 -6.13
N ASN A 75 21.83 19.67 -6.74
CA ASN A 75 21.64 19.61 -8.20
C ASN A 75 22.50 18.51 -8.87
N ASP A 76 22.73 17.41 -8.15
CA ASP A 76 23.61 16.30 -8.55
C ASP A 76 22.79 15.22 -9.27
N LEU A 77 22.64 15.39 -10.60
CA LEU A 77 21.83 14.50 -11.42
C LEU A 77 22.27 13.02 -11.36
N PRO A 78 23.57 12.66 -11.47
CA PRO A 78 24.01 11.27 -11.36
C PRO A 78 23.58 10.61 -10.05
N ARG A 79 23.75 11.30 -8.91
CA ARG A 79 23.33 10.78 -7.60
C ARG A 79 21.82 10.72 -7.46
N CYS A 80 21.09 11.75 -7.86
CA CYS A 80 19.62 11.77 -7.82
C CYS A 80 19.01 10.60 -8.61
N VAL A 81 19.52 10.32 -9.81
CA VAL A 81 19.08 9.18 -10.61
C VAL A 81 19.43 7.85 -9.94
N ALA A 82 20.65 7.70 -9.42
CA ALA A 82 21.06 6.46 -8.75
C ALA A 82 20.22 6.16 -7.50
N GLU A 83 19.93 7.17 -6.67
CA GLU A 83 19.09 7.04 -5.47
C GLU A 83 17.63 6.75 -5.82
N THR A 84 17.09 7.42 -6.85
CA THR A 84 15.72 7.12 -7.33
C THR A 84 15.61 5.67 -7.82
N LEU A 85 16.62 5.17 -8.55
CA LEU A 85 16.67 3.77 -8.97
C LEU A 85 16.85 2.80 -7.80
N ALA A 86 17.55 3.20 -6.73
CA ALA A 86 17.69 2.39 -5.52
C ALA A 86 16.37 2.28 -4.75
N PHE A 87 15.62 3.38 -4.68
CA PHE A 87 14.26 3.37 -4.15
C PHE A 87 13.31 2.54 -5.00
N ASP A 88 13.37 2.64 -6.33
CA ASP A 88 12.60 1.80 -7.26
C ASP A 88 12.87 0.30 -7.04
N ARG A 89 14.13 -0.11 -6.84
CA ARG A 89 14.46 -1.50 -6.45
C ARG A 89 13.84 -1.91 -5.11
N ALA A 90 13.75 -1.00 -4.15
CA ALA A 90 13.06 -1.28 -2.88
C ALA A 90 11.54 -1.42 -3.08
N VAL A 91 10.94 -0.62 -3.96
CA VAL A 91 9.54 -0.77 -4.38
C VAL A 91 9.32 -2.13 -5.07
N GLU A 92 10.23 -2.56 -5.95
CA GLU A 92 10.19 -3.86 -6.60
C GLU A 92 10.21 -5.01 -5.57
N VAL A 93 11.06 -4.91 -4.55
CA VAL A 93 11.10 -5.89 -3.44
C VAL A 93 9.73 -5.98 -2.75
N CYS A 94 9.12 -4.83 -2.41
CA CYS A 94 7.80 -4.79 -1.80
C CYS A 94 6.72 -5.37 -2.71
N ALA A 95 6.70 -4.97 -3.99
CA ALA A 95 5.72 -5.44 -4.98
C ALA A 95 5.84 -6.95 -5.22
N THR A 96 7.06 -7.46 -5.29
CA THR A 96 7.33 -8.90 -5.44
C THR A 96 6.89 -9.67 -4.20
N TRP A 97 7.21 -9.17 -3.00
CA TRP A 97 6.78 -9.78 -1.75
C TRP A 97 5.25 -9.80 -1.61
N ALA A 98 4.57 -8.76 -2.09
CA ALA A 98 3.12 -8.64 -2.07
C ALA A 98 2.41 -9.36 -3.22
N HIS A 99 3.14 -9.92 -4.18
CA HIS A 99 2.54 -10.56 -5.35
C HIS A 99 1.61 -11.72 -4.95
N GLY A 100 0.36 -11.66 -5.40
CA GLY A 100 -0.67 -12.65 -5.08
C GLY A 100 -1.30 -12.50 -3.69
N ARG A 101 -0.91 -11.49 -2.89
CA ARG A 101 -1.54 -11.19 -1.60
C ARG A 101 -2.74 -10.26 -1.79
N GLU A 102 -3.82 -10.53 -1.05
CA GLU A 102 -5.02 -9.68 -1.02
C GLU A 102 -5.14 -8.85 0.27
N ASP A 103 -4.10 -8.85 1.10
CA ASP A 103 -4.09 -8.27 2.45
C ASP A 103 -3.14 -7.06 2.62
N THR A 104 -2.48 -6.64 1.53
CA THR A 104 -1.41 -5.65 1.58
C THR A 104 -1.75 -4.44 0.72
N LEU A 105 -1.60 -3.24 1.28
CA LEU A 105 -1.64 -1.97 0.54
C LEU A 105 -0.22 -1.39 0.46
N ILE A 106 0.26 -1.14 -0.74
CA ILE A 106 1.53 -0.44 -1.00
C ILE A 106 1.21 0.96 -1.51
N LEU A 107 1.76 1.97 -0.84
CA LEU A 107 1.70 3.36 -1.29
C LEU A 107 3.12 3.85 -1.59
N VAL A 108 3.30 4.50 -2.74
CA VAL A 108 4.57 5.13 -3.14
C VAL A 108 4.28 6.60 -3.41
N VAL A 109 4.95 7.48 -2.66
CA VAL A 109 4.72 8.93 -2.70
C VAL A 109 5.97 9.66 -2.24
N ALA A 110 6.19 10.85 -2.76
CA ALA A 110 7.18 11.78 -2.22
C ALA A 110 6.55 12.69 -1.16
N ASP A 111 7.34 13.22 -0.25
CA ASP A 111 6.92 14.26 0.70
C ASP A 111 6.87 15.65 0.04
N HIS A 112 7.81 15.93 -0.87
CA HIS A 112 7.83 17.11 -1.76
C HIS A 112 8.75 16.89 -2.98
N GLU A 113 8.70 17.82 -3.95
CA GLU A 113 9.73 17.94 -5.00
C GLU A 113 10.88 18.82 -4.50
N THR A 114 12.10 18.53 -4.96
CA THR A 114 13.31 19.29 -4.62
C THR A 114 14.15 19.58 -5.86
N GLY A 115 14.63 20.82 -5.98
CA GLY A 115 15.52 21.28 -7.04
C GLY A 115 14.81 21.87 -8.27
N GLY A 116 13.50 21.66 -8.39
CA GLY A 116 12.72 22.12 -9.54
C GLY A 116 13.30 21.58 -10.85
N LEU A 117 13.53 20.27 -10.88
CA LEU A 117 14.18 19.55 -11.96
C LEU A 117 13.29 19.52 -13.21
N SER A 118 13.87 19.86 -14.36
CA SER A 118 13.20 19.77 -15.66
C SER A 118 14.10 19.11 -16.69
N VAL A 119 13.54 18.17 -17.46
CA VAL A 119 14.26 17.52 -18.57
C VAL A 119 14.20 18.44 -19.78
N VAL A 120 15.38 18.87 -20.26
CA VAL A 120 15.53 19.73 -21.45
C VAL A 120 15.61 18.87 -22.70
N ARG A 121 16.35 17.75 -22.63
CA ARG A 121 16.55 16.84 -23.74
C ARG A 121 16.80 15.42 -23.27
N ASP A 122 16.07 14.48 -23.87
CA ASP A 122 16.33 13.05 -23.73
C ASP A 122 17.62 12.68 -24.49
N ALA A 123 18.52 11.95 -23.82
CA ALA A 123 19.77 11.47 -24.38
C ALA A 123 19.67 10.04 -24.94
N GLY A 124 18.54 9.36 -24.73
CA GLY A 124 18.31 7.98 -25.11
C GLY A 124 18.64 6.96 -24.00
N PRO A 125 18.34 5.67 -24.23
CA PRO A 125 18.43 4.64 -23.20
C PRO A 125 19.84 4.50 -22.61
N GLY A 126 19.92 4.47 -21.28
CA GLY A 126 21.17 4.28 -20.54
C GLY A 126 22.06 5.53 -20.42
N LEU A 127 21.62 6.68 -20.95
CA LEU A 127 22.32 7.95 -20.82
C LEU A 127 21.53 8.90 -19.92
N LEU A 128 22.25 9.68 -19.12
CA LEU A 128 21.62 10.73 -18.33
C LEU A 128 21.07 11.83 -19.26
N PRO A 129 19.84 12.31 -19.01
CA PRO A 129 19.27 13.39 -19.80
C PRO A 129 20.00 14.72 -19.57
N GLU A 130 19.81 15.66 -20.48
CA GLU A 130 20.14 17.06 -20.23
C GLU A 130 19.01 17.68 -19.43
N VAL A 131 19.36 18.33 -18.32
CA VAL A 131 18.38 18.86 -17.36
C VAL A 131 18.68 20.31 -16.99
N ASN A 132 17.64 20.99 -16.52
CA ASN A 132 17.75 22.29 -15.88
C ASN A 132 17.20 22.20 -14.45
N TRP A 133 17.90 22.82 -13.51
CA TRP A 133 17.49 22.97 -12.11
C TRP A 133 17.11 24.43 -11.88
N SER A 134 15.93 24.67 -11.32
CA SER A 134 15.45 26.04 -11.09
C SER A 134 15.74 26.56 -9.68
N THR A 135 16.06 25.66 -8.75
CA THR A 135 16.38 25.99 -7.36
C THR A 135 17.33 24.95 -6.76
N SER A 136 17.78 25.17 -5.53
CA SER A 136 18.45 24.18 -4.69
C SER A 136 17.63 23.89 -3.43
N GLY A 137 16.32 24.19 -3.45
CA GLY A 137 15.40 24.00 -2.35
C GLY A 137 14.17 23.19 -2.78
N HIS A 138 13.26 22.95 -1.84
CA HIS A 138 12.00 22.29 -2.14
C HIS A 138 11.12 23.19 -3.01
N THR A 139 10.24 22.59 -3.81
CA THR A 139 9.21 23.32 -4.56
C THR A 139 7.81 22.92 -4.11
N GLY A 140 6.82 23.70 -4.55
CA GLY A 140 5.40 23.43 -4.31
C GLY A 140 4.74 22.61 -5.40
N GLU A 141 5.53 21.98 -6.29
CA GLU A 141 4.99 21.16 -7.36
C GLU A 141 4.24 19.94 -6.80
N PRO A 142 3.05 19.60 -7.34
CA PRO A 142 2.34 18.39 -6.94
C PRO A 142 3.18 17.14 -7.20
N VAL A 143 3.26 16.26 -6.21
CA VAL A 143 3.92 14.96 -6.33
C VAL A 143 2.92 13.85 -6.65
N ALA A 144 3.39 12.82 -7.35
CA ALA A 144 2.56 11.66 -7.66
C ALA A 144 2.39 10.74 -6.44
N LEU A 145 1.19 10.20 -6.28
CA LEU A 145 0.86 9.14 -5.34
C LEU A 145 0.45 7.90 -6.14
N PHE A 146 1.14 6.79 -5.91
CA PHE A 146 0.83 5.50 -6.52
C PHE A 146 0.35 4.52 -5.46
N GLY A 147 -0.58 3.63 -5.84
CA GLY A 147 -1.15 2.62 -4.96
C GLY A 147 -1.25 1.26 -5.64
N TRP A 148 -0.93 0.21 -4.89
CA TRP A 148 -1.10 -1.19 -5.30
C TRP A 148 -1.66 -2.04 -4.15
N GLY A 149 -2.38 -3.10 -4.52
CA GLY A 149 -2.93 -4.07 -3.58
C GLY A 149 -4.31 -3.66 -3.04
N VAL A 150 -4.61 -4.06 -1.80
CA VAL A 150 -5.93 -3.85 -1.19
C VAL A 150 -6.25 -2.37 -1.10
N ASN A 151 -7.46 -1.98 -1.50
CA ASN A 151 -7.95 -0.60 -1.47
C ASN A 151 -7.18 0.40 -2.36
N ALA A 152 -6.31 -0.06 -3.28
CA ALA A 152 -5.58 0.81 -4.19
C ALA A 152 -6.49 1.65 -5.10
N GLU A 153 -7.73 1.22 -5.33
CA GLU A 153 -8.76 1.98 -6.05
C GLU A 153 -9.15 3.31 -5.38
N TRP A 154 -8.76 3.52 -4.11
CA TRP A 154 -8.94 4.80 -3.42
C TRP A 154 -7.82 5.81 -3.71
N VAL A 155 -6.72 5.35 -4.30
CA VAL A 155 -5.65 6.23 -4.78
C VAL A 155 -6.09 6.81 -6.12
N THR A 156 -6.83 7.91 -6.06
CA THR A 156 -7.41 8.53 -7.24
C THR A 156 -7.58 10.04 -7.07
N GLY A 157 -7.50 10.75 -8.20
CA GLY A 157 -7.67 12.20 -8.27
C GLY A 157 -6.55 12.99 -7.58
N ALA A 158 -6.74 14.31 -7.56
CA ALA A 158 -5.90 15.21 -6.78
C ALA A 158 -6.37 15.22 -5.33
N SER A 159 -5.43 15.13 -4.39
CA SER A 159 -5.73 15.12 -2.96
C SER A 159 -4.67 15.87 -2.16
N ASP A 160 -5.04 16.29 -0.96
CA ASP A 160 -4.12 16.87 0.02
C ASP A 160 -3.21 15.79 0.63
N ASN A 161 -1.99 16.13 1.04
CA ASN A 161 -1.05 15.14 1.58
C ASN A 161 -1.58 14.41 2.84
N THR A 162 -2.47 15.04 3.62
CA THR A 162 -3.14 14.41 4.76
C THR A 162 -4.01 13.22 4.36
N HIS A 163 -4.40 13.13 3.07
CA HIS A 163 -5.14 12.01 2.53
C HIS A 163 -4.35 10.70 2.62
N VAL A 164 -3.02 10.72 2.54
CA VAL A 164 -2.16 9.53 2.61
C VAL A 164 -2.36 8.80 3.94
N ALA A 165 -2.35 9.53 5.06
CA ALA A 165 -2.64 8.96 6.38
C ALA A 165 -4.09 8.43 6.47
N GLY A 166 -5.03 9.09 5.78
CA GLY A 166 -6.40 8.63 5.64
C GLY A 166 -6.49 7.28 4.91
N LEU A 167 -5.73 7.09 3.83
CA LEU A 167 -5.66 5.82 3.08
C LEU A 167 -5.11 4.69 3.95
N MET A 168 -4.03 4.96 4.71
CA MET A 168 -3.41 3.97 5.60
C MET A 168 -4.29 3.56 6.79
N ARG A 169 -5.09 4.49 7.33
CA ARG A 169 -5.95 4.24 8.49
C ARG A 169 -7.28 3.60 8.15
N ARG A 170 -7.71 3.68 6.89
CA ARG A 170 -8.94 3.00 6.47
C ARG A 170 -8.71 1.51 6.60
N ARG A 171 -9.45 0.93 7.55
CA ARG A 171 -9.41 -0.50 7.82
C ARG A 171 -9.71 -1.27 6.55
N VAL A 172 -8.95 -2.34 6.30
CA VAL A 172 -9.39 -3.39 5.36
C VAL A 172 -10.76 -3.85 5.85
N PRO A 173 -11.82 -3.67 5.04
CA PRO A 173 -13.16 -4.03 5.47
C PRO A 173 -13.21 -5.51 5.81
N LEU A 174 -13.82 -5.88 6.94
CA LEU A 174 -13.87 -7.29 7.31
C LEU A 174 -14.72 -8.08 6.33
N PRO A 175 -14.42 -9.36 6.11
CA PRO A 175 -15.33 -10.24 5.39
C PRO A 175 -16.72 -10.22 6.04
N GLY A 176 -17.74 -9.85 5.27
CA GLY A 176 -19.11 -9.66 5.76
C GLY A 176 -19.50 -8.20 6.04
N GLU A 177 -18.55 -7.26 6.04
CA GLU A 177 -18.78 -5.83 6.22
C GLU A 177 -19.40 -5.21 4.96
N ALA A 178 -20.46 -4.41 5.12
CA ALA A 178 -21.07 -3.68 4.01
C ALA A 178 -20.19 -2.48 3.62
N LEU A 179 -19.73 -2.44 2.37
CA LEU A 179 -18.90 -1.38 1.79
C LEU A 179 -19.74 -0.21 1.29
N SER A 180 -20.85 -0.50 0.63
CA SER A 180 -21.79 0.50 0.14
C SER A 180 -23.20 -0.06 0.08
N ILE A 181 -24.18 0.83 0.21
CA ILE A 181 -25.59 0.56 -0.03
C ILE A 181 -26.11 1.71 -0.87
N THR A 182 -26.57 1.42 -2.08
CA THR A 182 -27.02 2.42 -3.05
C THR A 182 -28.43 2.09 -3.50
N ARG A 183 -29.34 3.06 -3.45
CA ARG A 183 -30.68 2.91 -4.01
C ARG A 183 -30.61 3.04 -5.53
N THR A 184 -31.00 1.98 -6.23
CA THR A 184 -30.94 1.92 -7.71
C THR A 184 -32.30 2.20 -8.36
N SER A 185 -33.40 2.00 -7.63
CA SER A 185 -34.74 2.46 -7.99
C SER A 185 -35.62 2.60 -6.75
N ASP A 186 -36.89 2.95 -6.91
CA ASP A 186 -37.77 3.15 -5.75
C ASP A 186 -37.84 1.94 -4.82
N ASP A 187 -37.76 0.73 -5.41
CA ASP A 187 -37.92 -0.54 -4.71
C ASP A 187 -36.65 -1.41 -4.79
N GLN A 188 -35.50 -0.84 -5.16
CA GLN A 188 -34.24 -1.59 -5.30
C GLN A 188 -33.09 -0.93 -4.55
N LEU A 189 -32.33 -1.75 -3.82
CA LEU A 189 -31.00 -1.39 -3.32
C LEU A 189 -29.96 -2.32 -3.92
N GLN A 190 -28.80 -1.79 -4.25
CA GLN A 190 -27.60 -2.55 -4.43
C GLN A 190 -26.75 -2.41 -3.17
N ALA A 191 -26.31 -3.53 -2.61
CA ALA A 191 -25.32 -3.54 -1.54
C ALA A 191 -24.07 -4.27 -2.02
N VAL A 192 -22.92 -3.73 -1.62
CA VAL A 192 -21.61 -4.31 -1.88
C VAL A 192 -21.00 -4.66 -0.53
N TRP A 193 -20.59 -5.91 -0.35
CA TRP A 193 -19.90 -6.36 0.86
C TRP A 193 -18.47 -6.77 0.55
N ALA A 194 -17.60 -6.62 1.53
CA ALA A 194 -16.26 -7.19 1.49
C ALA A 194 -16.33 -8.70 1.71
N ALA A 195 -15.54 -9.44 0.93
CA ALA A 195 -15.50 -10.89 0.95
C ALA A 195 -14.07 -11.40 0.80
N LEU A 196 -13.86 -12.67 1.15
CA LEU A 196 -12.66 -13.41 0.81
C LEU A 196 -12.98 -14.30 -0.38
N SER A 197 -12.16 -14.21 -1.44
CA SER A 197 -12.32 -15.06 -2.62
C SER A 197 -12.30 -16.55 -2.23
N GLY A 198 -13.19 -17.34 -2.84
CA GLY A 198 -13.38 -18.76 -2.56
C GLY A 198 -14.16 -19.07 -1.27
N THR A 199 -14.53 -18.07 -0.47
CA THR A 199 -15.33 -18.28 0.74
C THR A 199 -16.82 -18.29 0.40
N VAL A 200 -17.56 -19.23 1.01
CA VAL A 200 -19.01 -19.30 0.92
C VAL A 200 -19.62 -18.46 2.02
N TYR A 201 -20.52 -17.56 1.65
CA TYR A 201 -21.24 -16.68 2.56
C TYR A 201 -22.73 -16.97 2.52
N ARG A 202 -23.38 -16.87 3.68
CA ARG A 202 -24.84 -16.75 3.76
C ARG A 202 -25.22 -15.29 3.95
N ILE A 203 -26.20 -14.86 3.18
CA ILE A 203 -26.85 -13.56 3.31
C ILE A 203 -28.08 -13.76 4.18
N GLU A 204 -28.14 -13.05 5.29
CA GLU A 204 -29.22 -13.16 6.26
C GLU A 204 -30.01 -11.88 6.34
N GLN A 205 -31.32 -12.03 6.51
CA GLN A 205 -32.24 -10.93 6.73
C GLN A 205 -32.93 -11.10 8.08
N SER A 206 -33.22 -9.99 8.75
CA SER A 206 -34.04 -9.96 9.96
C SER A 206 -34.91 -8.72 10.02
N ALA A 207 -36.12 -8.84 10.57
CA ALA A 207 -36.96 -7.69 10.92
C ALA A 207 -36.54 -7.00 12.24
N ALA A 208 -35.57 -7.57 12.98
CA ALA A 208 -35.08 -7.02 14.25
C ALA A 208 -33.62 -7.43 14.54
N LEU A 209 -32.83 -6.57 15.19
CA LEU A 209 -31.43 -6.83 15.56
C LEU A 209 -31.27 -7.80 16.76
N ARG A 210 -31.94 -8.95 16.74
CA ARG A 210 -31.85 -9.99 17.78
C ARG A 210 -31.41 -11.33 17.18
N PRO A 211 -30.55 -12.13 17.86
CA PRO A 211 -29.95 -13.33 17.28
C PRO A 211 -30.95 -14.35 16.71
N ALA A 212 -32.09 -14.55 17.36
CA ALA A 212 -33.10 -15.54 16.96
C ALA A 212 -33.97 -15.12 15.75
N ALA A 213 -33.82 -13.89 15.25
CA ALA A 213 -34.68 -13.36 14.17
C ALA A 213 -34.03 -13.42 12.77
N TRP A 214 -32.75 -13.80 12.68
CA TRP A 214 -32.04 -13.87 11.42
C TRP A 214 -32.38 -15.14 10.65
N GLN A 215 -32.73 -14.97 9.37
CA GLN A 215 -32.99 -16.07 8.46
C GLN A 215 -32.09 -15.96 7.22
N THR A 216 -31.51 -17.08 6.80
CA THR A 216 -30.76 -17.15 5.54
C THR A 216 -31.70 -16.94 4.37
N ARG A 217 -31.32 -16.02 3.49
CA ARG A 217 -32.04 -15.70 2.24
C ARG A 217 -31.33 -16.27 1.03
N GLU A 218 -30.02 -16.14 1.02
CA GLU A 218 -29.19 -16.50 -0.13
C GLU A 218 -27.85 -17.04 0.35
N ILE A 219 -27.23 -17.90 -0.46
CA ILE A 219 -25.87 -18.39 -0.26
C ILE A 219 -25.08 -18.00 -1.50
N VAL A 220 -23.95 -17.34 -1.30
CA VAL A 220 -23.10 -16.80 -2.36
C VAL A 220 -21.69 -17.29 -2.15
N THR A 221 -21.04 -17.77 -3.22
CA THR A 221 -19.60 -18.02 -3.21
C THR A 221 -18.91 -16.77 -3.74
N ALA A 222 -18.05 -16.16 -2.93
CA ALA A 222 -17.30 -14.99 -3.35
C ALA A 222 -16.24 -15.40 -4.38
N VAL A 223 -16.30 -14.79 -5.57
CA VAL A 223 -15.33 -15.01 -6.66
C VAL A 223 -14.24 -13.95 -6.70
N THR A 224 -14.43 -12.86 -5.96
CA THR A 224 -13.48 -11.75 -5.78
C THR A 224 -13.52 -11.28 -4.32
N SER A 225 -12.76 -10.24 -3.99
CA SER A 225 -12.79 -9.59 -2.68
C SER A 225 -14.09 -8.82 -2.38
N ARG A 226 -15.08 -8.86 -3.29
CA ARG A 226 -16.37 -8.19 -3.14
C ARG A 226 -17.53 -9.07 -3.58
N VAL A 227 -18.64 -8.97 -2.87
CA VAL A 227 -19.93 -9.54 -3.26
C VAL A 227 -20.90 -8.39 -3.49
N THR A 228 -21.52 -8.33 -4.66
CA THR A 228 -22.56 -7.32 -5.00
C THR A 228 -23.91 -8.03 -5.11
N LEU A 229 -24.91 -7.57 -4.36
CA LEU A 229 -26.28 -8.08 -4.45
C LEU A 229 -27.26 -6.96 -4.66
N ASN A 230 -28.23 -7.22 -5.53
CA ASN A 230 -29.39 -6.36 -5.73
C ASN A 230 -30.55 -6.92 -4.89
N HIS A 231 -31.06 -6.12 -3.97
CA HIS A 231 -32.21 -6.43 -3.13
C HIS A 231 -33.45 -5.71 -3.66
N VAL A 232 -34.49 -6.50 -3.94
CA VAL A 232 -35.83 -6.05 -4.30
C VAL A 232 -36.67 -5.92 -3.04
N PHE A 233 -37.20 -4.73 -2.75
CA PHE A 233 -38.27 -4.56 -1.78
C PHE A 233 -39.62 -4.84 -2.45
N GLY A 234 -40.51 -5.55 -1.75
CA GLY A 234 -41.92 -5.59 -2.14
C GLY A 234 -42.64 -4.29 -1.77
N THR A 235 -43.97 -4.23 -1.95
CA THR A 235 -44.83 -3.07 -1.64
C THR A 235 -44.83 -2.62 -0.18
N GLU A 236 -44.16 -3.36 0.72
CA GLU A 236 -43.78 -2.84 2.02
C GLU A 236 -42.28 -2.56 2.02
N PRO A 237 -41.84 -1.33 2.35
CA PRO A 237 -40.44 -1.03 2.58
C PRO A 237 -40.03 -1.76 3.86
N SER A 238 -39.72 -3.06 3.75
CA SER A 238 -39.48 -3.88 4.91
C SER A 238 -38.24 -3.33 5.58
N ARG A 239 -38.45 -2.81 6.79
CA ARG A 239 -37.48 -2.29 7.77
C ARG A 239 -36.55 -3.40 8.25
N GLY A 240 -35.91 -4.10 7.32
CA GLY A 240 -35.12 -5.29 7.55
C GLY A 240 -33.64 -4.96 7.61
N PHE A 241 -32.95 -5.60 8.53
CA PHE A 241 -31.50 -5.61 8.62
C PHE A 241 -30.97 -6.75 7.76
N PHE A 242 -29.85 -6.51 7.07
CA PHE A 242 -29.13 -7.51 6.30
C PHE A 242 -27.72 -7.67 6.88
N ARG A 243 -27.19 -8.90 6.81
CA ARG A 243 -25.79 -9.18 7.09
C ARG A 243 -25.28 -10.30 6.21
N MET A 244 -23.99 -10.27 5.91
CA MET A 244 -23.29 -11.35 5.24
C MET A 244 -22.43 -12.08 6.26
N VAL A 245 -22.57 -13.41 6.37
CA VAL A 245 -21.89 -14.23 7.36
C VAL A 245 -21.10 -15.32 6.65
N PRO A 246 -19.78 -15.47 6.90
CA PRO A 246 -19.02 -16.58 6.34
C PRO A 246 -19.56 -17.90 6.87
N MET A 247 -19.68 -18.89 5.99
CA MET A 247 -19.98 -20.26 6.37
C MET A 247 -18.66 -20.96 6.73
N ALA A 248 -18.61 -21.60 7.89
CA ALA A 248 -17.50 -22.48 8.23
C ALA A 248 -17.43 -23.61 7.19
N GLN A 249 -16.23 -23.89 6.68
CA GLN A 249 -15.96 -25.05 5.84
C GLN A 249 -16.00 -26.34 6.66
#